data_AF-G4MQE7-F1
#
_entry.id   AF-G4MQE7-F1
#
_cell.length_a   1.000
_cell.length_b   1.000
_cell.length_c   1.000
_cell.angle_alpha   90.00
_cell.angle_beta   90.00
_cell.angle_gamma   90.00
#
_symmetry.space_group_name_H-M   'P 1'
#
loop_
_entity.id
_entity.type
_entity.pdbx_description
1 polymer ?
#
loop_
_entity_poly.entity_id
_entity_poly.type
_entity_poly.pdbx_seq_one_letter_code
_entity_poly.pdbx_strand_id
1 'polypeptide(L)'
;MKSRQLPSDESSVRLKARGRVSEQTYSHGGIPSTTRHPDYAPIDQSQIAWFTDIALTQRIACKNGDVNNNSFHLSIAFLHIPLPEFGDPNLIIRNGHRGEPSENPSRNTHFYDALAAGGVQALGCGHDHVNDFCGLLPLAGTNAHRLWLCYAGGAGFGGYCSYGRTRFHRRMRVWELNTNTGSLTTWKRVEYCKDRVDELLLVEGGAVVDNFGEDDGGKAAK
;
A
#
# COMPACT_ATOMS: atom_id res chain seq x y z
N MET A 1 17.11 -25.67 -55.91
CA MET A 1 15.91 -25.85 -55.06
C MET A 1 16.13 -27.01 -54.10
N LYS A 2 16.40 -26.71 -52.82
CA LYS A 2 16.25 -27.58 -51.64
C LYS A 2 16.41 -26.65 -50.43
N SER A 3 15.35 -26.49 -49.65
CA SER A 3 15.30 -25.70 -48.42
C SER A 3 16.15 -26.37 -47.33
N ARG A 4 17.02 -25.59 -46.68
CA ARG A 4 17.61 -25.95 -45.38
C ARG A 4 17.12 -24.92 -44.37
N GLN A 5 16.32 -25.39 -43.43
CA GLN A 5 15.82 -24.65 -42.29
C GLN A 5 16.92 -24.64 -41.22
N LEU A 6 17.34 -23.45 -40.78
CA LEU A 6 18.24 -23.27 -39.65
C LEU A 6 17.45 -23.46 -38.34
N PRO A 7 18.04 -24.04 -37.28
CA PRO A 7 17.39 -24.11 -35.98
C PRO A 7 17.35 -22.72 -35.34
N SER A 8 16.16 -22.32 -34.89
CA SER A 8 15.94 -21.15 -34.04
C SER A 8 16.33 -21.51 -32.60
N ASP A 9 17.56 -21.18 -32.21
CA ASP A 9 17.99 -21.20 -30.81
C ASP A 9 17.91 -19.77 -30.25
N GLU A 10 16.69 -19.34 -29.89
CA GLU A 10 16.53 -18.22 -28.97
C GLU A 10 16.52 -18.76 -27.55
N SER A 11 17.70 -18.79 -26.95
CA SER A 11 17.91 -18.90 -25.52
C SER A 11 17.39 -17.64 -24.83
N SER A 12 16.07 -17.52 -24.72
CA SER A 12 15.44 -16.54 -23.83
C SER A 12 15.66 -16.99 -22.39
N VAL A 13 16.60 -16.32 -21.73
CA VAL A 13 16.80 -16.37 -20.29
C VAL A 13 15.48 -15.99 -19.62
N ARG A 14 14.72 -16.99 -19.17
CA ARG A 14 13.56 -16.80 -18.30
C ARG A 14 14.04 -16.31 -16.94
N LEU A 15 14.12 -14.99 -16.75
CA LEU A 15 14.05 -14.38 -15.43
C LEU A 15 12.67 -14.70 -14.84
N LYS A 16 12.60 -15.76 -14.02
CA LYS A 16 11.49 -15.97 -13.09
C LYS A 16 11.62 -14.94 -11.96
N ALA A 17 11.19 -13.71 -12.20
CA ALA A 17 10.81 -12.83 -11.11
C ALA A 17 9.49 -13.39 -10.53
N ARG A 18 9.56 -14.03 -9.35
CA ARG A 18 8.38 -14.41 -8.57
C ARG A 18 7.77 -13.15 -7.92
N GLY A 19 7.26 -12.24 -8.75
CA GLY A 19 6.37 -11.16 -8.33
C GLY A 19 5.04 -11.36 -9.04
N ARG A 20 4.04 -11.90 -8.35
CA ARG A 20 2.69 -11.99 -8.91
C ARG A 20 2.02 -10.63 -8.71
N VAL A 21 1.59 -10.05 -9.82
CA VAL A 21 0.90 -8.76 -9.92
C VAL A 21 -0.45 -8.82 -9.18
N SER A 22 -0.78 -7.72 -8.51
CA SER A 22 -1.96 -7.45 -7.68
C SER A 22 -3.29 -8.05 -8.18
N GLU A 23 -4.00 -8.77 -7.31
CA GLU A 23 -5.40 -9.16 -7.50
C GLU A 23 -6.31 -8.07 -6.91
N GLN A 24 -7.27 -7.58 -7.70
CA GLN A 24 -7.95 -6.30 -7.50
C GLN A 24 -9.25 -6.48 -6.70
N THR A 25 -9.30 -5.99 -5.46
CA THR A 25 -10.58 -5.79 -4.75
C THR A 25 -11.27 -4.54 -5.29
N TYR A 26 -12.49 -4.68 -5.82
CA TYR A 26 -13.27 -3.58 -6.36
C TYR A 26 -13.63 -2.59 -5.23
N SER A 27 -13.09 -1.38 -5.28
CA SER A 27 -13.24 -0.31 -4.28
C SER A 27 -13.79 0.98 -4.92
N HIS A 28 -14.68 0.84 -5.92
CA HIS A 28 -15.29 1.93 -6.70
C HIS A 28 -16.82 1.87 -6.65
N GLY A 29 -17.39 1.65 -5.46
CA GLY A 29 -18.83 1.66 -5.25
C GLY A 29 -19.27 2.90 -4.50
N GLY A 30 -20.21 3.67 -5.05
CA GLY A 30 -20.98 4.67 -4.30
C GLY A 30 -22.36 4.10 -3.96
N ILE A 31 -22.88 4.39 -2.77
CA ILE A 31 -24.27 4.06 -2.45
C ILE A 31 -25.20 4.99 -3.26
N PRO A 32 -26.23 4.47 -3.96
CA PRO A 32 -27.13 5.30 -4.77
C PRO A 32 -27.71 6.50 -4.00
N SER A 33 -27.69 7.67 -4.65
CA SER A 33 -27.98 9.01 -4.09
C SER A 33 -29.42 9.30 -3.63
N THR A 34 -30.27 8.28 -3.44
CA THR A 34 -31.63 8.47 -2.89
C THR A 34 -31.63 8.71 -1.38
N THR A 35 -30.47 8.69 -0.74
CA THR A 35 -30.27 8.95 0.68
C THR A 35 -29.77 10.38 0.93
N ARG A 36 -30.21 10.98 2.04
CA ARG A 36 -29.90 12.37 2.42
C ARG A 36 -28.40 12.63 2.68
N HIS A 37 -27.60 11.56 2.80
CA HIS A 37 -26.15 11.55 2.99
C HIS A 37 -25.56 10.33 2.24
N PRO A 38 -25.15 10.47 0.97
CA PRO A 38 -24.53 9.37 0.24
C PRO A 38 -23.17 9.03 0.87
N ASP A 39 -22.93 7.74 1.08
CA ASP A 39 -21.69 7.19 1.62
C ASP A 39 -21.03 6.27 0.59
N TYR A 40 -19.75 5.97 0.78
CA TYR A 40 -19.03 5.01 -0.05
C TYR A 40 -19.43 3.58 0.31
N ALA A 41 -19.53 2.71 -0.69
CA ALA A 41 -19.75 1.29 -0.45
C ALA A 41 -18.49 0.71 0.20
N PRO A 42 -18.59 0.12 1.41
CA PRO A 42 -17.45 -0.53 2.04
C PRO A 42 -17.09 -1.83 1.30
N ILE A 43 -15.90 -2.36 1.58
CA ILE A 43 -15.51 -3.69 1.08
C ILE A 43 -16.48 -4.74 1.62
N ASP A 44 -17.11 -5.48 0.70
CA ASP A 44 -18.11 -6.48 1.02
C ASP A 44 -17.52 -7.72 1.69
N GLN A 45 -18.30 -8.37 2.56
CA GLN A 45 -17.85 -9.57 3.28
C GLN A 45 -17.44 -10.71 2.35
N SER A 46 -18.04 -10.82 1.16
CA SER A 46 -17.62 -11.79 0.14
C SER A 46 -16.21 -11.51 -0.40
N GLN A 47 -15.84 -10.24 -0.54
CA GLN A 47 -14.49 -9.84 -0.95
C GLN A 47 -13.47 -10.11 0.16
N ILE A 48 -13.84 -9.88 1.43
CA ILE A 48 -13.00 -10.20 2.59
C ILE A 48 -12.78 -11.73 2.69
N ALA A 49 -13.84 -12.52 2.52
CA ALA A 49 -13.76 -13.98 2.55
C ALA A 49 -12.87 -14.51 1.41
N TRP A 50 -13.05 -14.00 0.19
CA TRP A 50 -12.19 -14.32 -0.95
C TRP A 50 -10.72 -13.98 -0.68
N PHE A 51 -10.44 -12.77 -0.18
CA PHE A 51 -9.07 -12.36 0.15
C PHE A 51 -8.45 -13.29 1.20
N THR A 52 -9.21 -13.63 2.25
CA THR A 52 -8.73 -14.48 3.34
C THR A 52 -8.34 -15.88 2.85
N ASP A 53 -9.17 -16.46 1.97
CA ASP A 53 -8.92 -17.77 1.35
C ASP A 53 -7.65 -17.78 0.48
N ILE A 54 -7.50 -16.77 -0.36
CA ILE A 54 -6.31 -16.61 -1.21
C ILE A 54 -5.06 -16.39 -0.36
N ALA A 55 -5.11 -15.51 0.65
CA ALA A 55 -3.98 -15.23 1.53
C ALA A 55 -3.52 -16.50 2.29
N LEU A 56 -4.46 -17.32 2.76
CA LEU A 56 -4.17 -18.59 3.42
C LEU A 56 -3.49 -19.57 2.45
N THR A 57 -4.06 -19.74 1.26
CA THR A 57 -3.54 -20.64 0.23
C THR A 57 -2.12 -20.25 -0.18
N GLN A 58 -1.86 -18.97 -0.41
CA GLN A 58 -0.54 -18.46 -0.74
C GLN A 58 0.47 -18.73 0.36
N ARG A 59 0.10 -18.52 1.64
CA ARG A 59 0.98 -18.81 2.77
C ARG A 59 1.32 -20.28 2.91
N ILE A 60 0.35 -21.17 2.72
CA ILE A 60 0.59 -22.62 2.74
C ILE A 60 1.56 -23.00 1.61
N ALA A 61 1.33 -22.48 0.40
CA ALA A 61 2.21 -22.73 -0.74
C ALA A 61 3.64 -22.21 -0.50
N CYS A 62 3.79 -21.06 0.16
CA CYS A 62 5.08 -20.51 0.53
C CYS A 62 5.81 -21.43 1.52
N LYS A 63 5.14 -21.84 2.61
CA LYS A 63 5.71 -22.78 3.60
C LYS A 63 6.13 -24.12 3.00
N ASN A 64 5.36 -24.63 2.04
CA ASN A 64 5.63 -25.93 1.42
C ASN A 64 6.69 -25.87 0.30
N GLY A 65 6.91 -24.70 -0.30
CA GLY A 65 7.88 -24.49 -1.38
C GLY A 65 9.28 -24.08 -0.92
N ASP A 66 9.46 -23.78 0.37
CA ASP A 66 10.68 -23.21 0.96
C ASP A 66 11.66 -24.26 1.49
N VAL A 67 12.07 -25.18 0.61
CA VAL A 67 13.09 -26.21 0.94
C VAL A 67 14.49 -25.59 1.19
N ASN A 68 14.68 -24.29 0.89
CA ASN A 68 15.95 -23.56 1.01
C ASN A 68 15.86 -22.29 1.90
N ASN A 69 14.93 -22.26 2.87
CA ASN A 69 15.03 -21.57 4.15
C ASN A 69 15.48 -20.08 4.19
N ASN A 70 15.17 -19.24 3.18
CA ASN A 70 15.45 -17.80 3.28
C ASN A 70 14.64 -16.88 2.33
N SER A 71 13.35 -17.16 2.10
CA SER A 71 12.49 -16.29 1.29
C SER A 71 11.64 -15.38 2.19
N PHE A 72 12.06 -14.13 2.39
CA PHE A 72 11.18 -13.11 2.97
C PHE A 72 10.00 -12.85 2.02
N HIS A 73 8.78 -12.92 2.52
CA HIS A 73 7.59 -12.62 1.75
C HIS A 73 7.15 -11.17 1.98
N LEU A 74 7.31 -10.33 0.96
CA LEU A 74 6.77 -8.97 0.93
C LEU A 74 5.39 -8.98 0.28
N SER A 75 4.39 -8.47 1.00
CA SER A 75 3.02 -8.33 0.49
C SER A 75 2.52 -6.90 0.65
N ILE A 76 2.05 -6.31 -0.45
CA ILE A 76 1.54 -4.95 -0.53
C ILE A 76 0.18 -5.01 -1.24
N ALA A 77 -0.81 -4.28 -0.73
CA ALA A 77 -2.12 -4.15 -1.34
C ALA A 77 -2.36 -2.70 -1.81
N PHE A 78 -3.28 -2.53 -2.76
CA PHE A 78 -3.70 -1.22 -3.24
C PHE A 78 -5.22 -1.13 -3.34
N LEU A 79 -5.78 -0.01 -2.88
CA LEU A 79 -7.19 0.33 -2.98
C LEU A 79 -7.33 1.71 -3.61
N HIS A 80 -8.49 2.02 -4.18
CA HIS A 80 -8.76 3.38 -4.59
C HIS A 80 -9.28 4.21 -3.41
N ILE A 81 -10.48 3.86 -2.91
CA ILE A 81 -11.09 4.49 -1.74
C ILE A 81 -10.37 4.02 -0.47
N PRO A 82 -9.99 4.93 0.45
CA PRO A 82 -9.35 4.56 1.70
C PRO A 82 -10.27 3.70 2.60
N LEU A 83 -9.66 2.82 3.39
CA LEU A 83 -10.38 2.16 4.49
C LEU A 83 -10.65 3.15 5.65
N PRO A 84 -11.61 2.84 6.54
CA PRO A 84 -11.89 3.70 7.69
C PRO A 84 -10.69 4.01 8.58
N GLU A 85 -9.72 3.08 8.65
CA GLU A 85 -8.48 3.23 9.42
C GLU A 85 -7.59 4.39 8.91
N PHE A 86 -7.73 4.81 7.65
CA PHE A 86 -7.04 6.02 7.17
C PHE A 86 -7.58 7.29 7.81
N GLY A 87 -8.85 7.29 8.24
CA GLY A 87 -9.51 8.39 8.94
C GLY A 87 -9.42 8.29 10.47
N ASP A 88 -8.79 7.25 11.02
CA ASP A 88 -8.73 7.03 12.47
C ASP A 88 -7.97 8.16 13.17
N PRO A 89 -8.53 8.78 14.23
CA PRO A 89 -7.86 9.86 14.97
C PRO A 89 -6.59 9.40 15.70
N ASN A 90 -6.42 8.10 15.95
CA ASN A 90 -5.23 7.53 16.57
C ASN A 90 -4.16 7.12 15.55
N LEU A 91 -4.40 7.31 14.25
CA LEU A 91 -3.42 6.98 13.22
C LEU A 91 -2.17 7.85 13.37
N ILE A 92 -1.03 7.21 13.62
CA ILE A 92 0.23 7.91 13.81
C ILE A 92 0.91 8.08 12.45
N ILE A 93 0.89 9.31 11.93
CA ILE A 93 1.56 9.67 10.68
C ILE A 93 3.07 9.79 10.93
N ARG A 94 3.87 9.08 10.14
CA ARG A 94 5.35 9.09 10.22
C ARG A 94 6.02 9.90 9.12
N ASN A 95 5.39 10.04 7.96
CA ASN A 95 5.85 10.94 6.90
C ASN A 95 4.67 11.51 6.10
N GLY A 96 4.96 12.56 5.31
CA GLY A 96 3.95 13.25 4.52
C GLY A 96 2.88 13.94 5.36
N HIS A 97 1.77 14.29 4.72
CA HIS A 97 0.77 15.18 5.27
C HIS A 97 -0.65 14.68 4.98
N ARG A 98 -1.52 14.84 5.98
CA ARG A 98 -2.97 14.81 5.82
C ARG A 98 -3.43 16.21 5.39
N GLY A 99 -3.63 16.40 4.09
CA GLY A 99 -4.06 17.66 3.50
C GLY A 99 -5.58 17.87 3.51
N GLU A 100 -6.35 16.79 3.65
CA GLU A 100 -7.81 16.79 3.70
C GLU A 100 -8.35 15.67 4.60
N PRO A 101 -9.60 15.75 5.09
CA PRO A 101 -10.28 14.62 5.71
C PRO A 101 -10.28 13.41 4.78
N SER A 102 -10.16 12.21 5.35
CA SER A 102 -10.25 10.98 4.56
C SER A 102 -11.69 10.73 4.13
N GLU A 103 -11.91 10.52 2.83
CA GLU A 103 -13.23 10.17 2.28
C GLU A 103 -13.41 8.65 2.28
N ASN A 104 -13.39 8.07 3.48
CA ASN A 104 -13.60 6.63 3.71
C ASN A 104 -15.09 6.31 3.96
N PRO A 105 -15.53 5.06 3.73
CA PRO A 105 -16.85 4.60 4.16
C PRO A 105 -17.07 4.82 5.66
N SER A 106 -18.29 5.15 6.07
CA SER A 106 -18.62 5.29 7.51
C SER A 106 -18.63 3.94 8.25
N ARG A 107 -18.95 2.85 7.54
CA ARG A 107 -18.99 1.49 8.08
C ARG A 107 -17.63 0.82 7.98
N ASN A 108 -17.07 0.43 9.11
CA ASN A 108 -15.91 -0.47 9.15
C ASN A 108 -16.34 -1.93 8.99
N THR A 109 -15.81 -2.61 7.97
CA THR A 109 -16.06 -4.03 7.69
C THR A 109 -14.95 -4.96 8.19
N HIS A 110 -13.94 -4.39 8.86
CA HIS A 110 -12.76 -5.09 9.39
C HIS A 110 -11.84 -5.66 8.30
N PHE A 111 -11.81 -5.03 7.13
CA PHE A 111 -10.91 -5.47 6.06
C PHE A 111 -9.44 -5.19 6.39
N TYR A 112 -9.14 -4.14 7.16
CA TYR A 112 -7.79 -3.91 7.70
C TYR A 112 -7.29 -5.12 8.50
N ASP A 113 -8.14 -5.66 9.38
CA ASP A 113 -7.79 -6.81 10.21
C ASP A 113 -7.53 -8.05 9.35
N ALA A 114 -8.34 -8.26 8.30
CA ALA A 114 -8.10 -9.33 7.34
C ALA A 114 -6.76 -9.17 6.61
N LEU A 115 -6.43 -7.96 6.11
CA LEU A 115 -5.16 -7.67 5.45
C LEU A 115 -3.95 -7.91 6.38
N ALA A 116 -4.03 -7.42 7.62
CA ALA A 116 -3.01 -7.62 8.63
C ALA A 116 -2.83 -9.11 8.95
N ALA A 117 -3.94 -9.80 9.22
CA ALA A 117 -3.97 -11.23 9.46
C ALA A 117 -3.47 -12.03 8.25
N GLY A 118 -3.65 -11.52 7.03
CA GLY A 118 -3.15 -12.06 5.75
C GLY A 118 -1.67 -11.77 5.47
N GLY A 119 -1.01 -10.94 6.27
CA GLY A 119 0.43 -10.67 6.19
C GLY A 119 0.78 -9.58 5.19
N VAL A 120 -0.21 -8.78 4.79
CA VAL A 120 0.02 -7.54 4.05
C VAL A 120 0.75 -6.57 4.97
N GLN A 121 1.85 -6.02 4.49
CA GLN A 121 2.74 -5.15 5.28
C GLN A 121 2.50 -3.67 5.00
N ALA A 122 1.99 -3.36 3.81
CA ALA A 122 1.60 -2.00 3.44
C ALA A 122 0.37 -2.01 2.54
N LEU A 123 -0.46 -0.99 2.72
CA LEU A 123 -1.65 -0.71 1.95
C LEU A 123 -1.54 0.70 1.37
N GLY A 124 -1.48 0.78 0.05
CA GLY A 124 -1.56 2.04 -0.68
C GLY A 124 -2.99 2.41 -1.03
N CYS A 125 -3.36 3.68 -0.91
CA CYS A 125 -4.62 4.19 -1.45
C CYS A 125 -4.48 5.52 -2.21
N GLY A 126 -5.56 5.91 -2.88
CA GLY A 126 -5.69 7.18 -3.59
C GLY A 126 -6.95 7.91 -3.13
N HIS A 127 -7.77 8.36 -4.09
CA HIS A 127 -9.06 9.04 -3.90
C HIS A 127 -8.95 10.47 -3.31
N ASP A 128 -8.26 10.63 -2.18
CA ASP A 128 -8.01 11.92 -1.54
C ASP A 128 -6.70 12.52 -2.09
N HIS A 129 -6.83 13.43 -3.06
CA HIS A 129 -5.69 13.83 -3.90
C HIS A 129 -4.63 14.67 -3.16
N VAL A 130 -4.98 15.31 -2.04
CA VAL A 130 -4.03 16.13 -1.28
C VAL A 130 -3.47 15.42 -0.05
N ASN A 131 -3.96 14.22 0.27
CA ASN A 131 -3.34 13.33 1.26
C ASN A 131 -2.15 12.59 0.63
N ASP A 132 -1.01 12.57 1.33
CA ASP A 132 0.21 11.90 0.85
C ASP A 132 1.05 11.27 1.95
N PHE A 133 0.43 10.99 3.09
CA PHE A 133 1.13 10.47 4.26
C PHE A 133 1.28 8.95 4.24
N CYS A 134 2.20 8.42 5.03
CA CYS A 134 2.14 7.06 5.56
C CYS A 134 2.00 7.10 7.08
N GLY A 135 1.16 6.22 7.63
CA GLY A 135 0.98 6.08 9.06
C GLY A 135 0.74 4.64 9.50
N LEU A 136 0.81 4.44 10.81
CA LEU A 136 0.54 3.18 11.48
C LEU A 136 -0.47 3.39 12.60
N LEU A 137 -1.39 2.44 12.75
CA LEU A 137 -2.18 2.36 13.96
C LEU A 137 -1.28 1.94 15.14
N PRO A 138 -1.59 2.39 16.38
CA PRO A 138 -0.92 1.91 17.58
C PRO A 138 -1.03 0.38 17.69
N LEU A 139 0.01 -0.28 18.21
CA LEU A 139 -0.04 -1.71 18.47
C LEU A 139 -1.03 -2.00 19.60
N ALA A 140 -2.07 -2.79 19.31
CA ALA A 140 -3.04 -3.24 20.31
C ALA A 140 -2.61 -4.59 20.91
N GLY A 141 -1.65 -4.57 21.85
CA GLY A 141 -1.19 -5.76 22.58
C GLY A 141 0.01 -6.47 21.95
N THR A 142 0.43 -7.59 22.55
CA THR A 142 1.74 -8.23 22.30
C THR A 142 1.83 -9.05 21.00
N ASN A 143 0.69 -9.37 20.37
CA ASN A 143 0.62 -10.18 19.14
C ASN A 143 -0.11 -9.45 17.99
N ALA A 144 -0.23 -8.12 18.06
CA ALA A 144 -0.93 -7.35 17.04
C ALA A 144 -0.11 -7.26 15.75
N HIS A 145 -0.65 -7.79 14.65
CA HIS A 145 -0.17 -7.47 13.31
C HIS A 145 -0.74 -6.11 12.92
N ARG A 146 0.12 -5.22 12.42
CA ARG A 146 -0.27 -3.95 11.82
C ARG A 146 0.41 -3.78 10.48
N LEU A 147 -0.16 -2.95 9.62
CA LEU A 147 0.37 -2.66 8.30
C LEU A 147 0.37 -1.15 8.05
N TRP A 148 1.28 -0.71 7.19
CA TRP A 148 1.39 0.70 6.82
C TRP A 148 0.21 1.16 5.98
N LEU A 149 -0.41 2.28 6.36
CA LEU A 149 -1.47 2.93 5.60
C LEU A 149 -0.87 4.15 4.88
N CYS A 150 -0.80 4.11 3.55
CA CYS A 150 -0.11 5.13 2.76
C CYS A 150 -0.99 5.71 1.65
N TYR A 151 -1.20 7.02 1.67
CA TYR A 151 -1.73 7.72 0.51
C TYR A 151 -0.66 7.96 -0.55
N ALA A 152 -1.04 7.82 -1.82
CA ALA A 152 -0.16 8.04 -2.96
C ALA A 152 0.01 9.53 -3.37
N GLY A 153 -0.90 10.40 -2.94
CA GLY A 153 -1.06 11.76 -3.46
C GLY A 153 -1.73 11.82 -4.84
N GLY A 154 -1.88 13.03 -5.38
CA GLY A 154 -2.47 13.29 -6.69
C GLY A 154 -1.43 13.43 -7.81
N ALA A 155 -1.35 12.44 -8.71
CA ALA A 155 -0.45 12.47 -9.87
C ALA A 155 -1.11 12.96 -11.16
N GLY A 156 -2.43 12.75 -11.31
CA GLY A 156 -3.17 13.01 -12.55
C GLY A 156 -3.51 14.50 -12.74
N PHE A 157 -3.61 14.92 -14.01
CA PHE A 157 -4.05 16.28 -14.36
C PHE A 157 -5.57 16.49 -14.25
N GLY A 158 -6.35 15.41 -14.14
CA GLY A 158 -7.79 15.47 -13.91
C GLY A 158 -8.20 15.57 -12.43
N GLY A 159 -7.25 15.40 -11.50
CA GLY A 159 -7.51 15.51 -10.07
C GLY A 159 -7.38 16.94 -9.57
N TYR A 160 -8.12 17.29 -8.53
CA TYR A 160 -7.91 18.55 -7.81
C TYR A 160 -6.51 18.57 -7.16
N CYS A 161 -5.93 19.76 -7.09
CA CYS A 161 -4.60 20.00 -6.50
C CYS A 161 -4.70 21.10 -5.42
N SER A 162 -5.82 21.13 -4.71
CA SER A 162 -6.10 22.11 -3.67
C SER A 162 -7.15 21.58 -2.71
N TYR A 163 -7.01 21.95 -1.44
CA TYR A 163 -8.06 21.79 -0.43
C TYR A 163 -8.28 23.13 0.26
N GLY A 164 -9.52 23.62 0.23
CA GLY A 164 -9.82 25.01 0.60
C GLY A 164 -9.01 26.01 -0.25
N ARG A 165 -8.24 26.88 0.41
CA ARG A 165 -7.40 27.91 -0.25
C ARG A 165 -5.96 27.45 -0.47
N THR A 166 -5.59 26.27 0.03
CA THR A 166 -4.22 25.75 -0.02
C THR A 166 -4.03 24.94 -1.30
N ARG A 167 -2.96 25.23 -2.04
CA ARG A 167 -2.58 24.54 -3.27
C ARG A 167 -1.51 23.50 -2.97
N PHE A 168 -1.54 22.40 -3.71
CA PHE A 168 -0.67 21.25 -3.53
C PHE A 168 -0.02 20.91 -4.86
N HIS A 169 1.29 20.65 -4.82
CA HIS A 169 2.01 20.17 -5.99
C HIS A 169 1.70 18.70 -6.25
N ARG A 170 1.47 18.34 -7.51
CA ARG A 170 1.26 16.94 -7.90
C ARG A 170 2.43 16.08 -7.46
N ARG A 171 2.12 14.85 -7.08
CA ARG A 171 3.11 13.89 -6.62
C ARG A 171 2.64 12.47 -6.83
N MET A 172 3.61 11.57 -6.87
CA MET A 172 3.38 10.14 -6.85
C MET A 172 4.24 9.49 -5.78
N ARG A 173 3.68 8.49 -5.12
CA ARG A 173 4.42 7.62 -4.20
C ARG A 173 5.08 6.50 -4.99
N VAL A 174 6.37 6.33 -4.76
CA VAL A 174 7.19 5.23 -5.29
C VAL A 174 7.40 4.22 -4.17
N TRP A 175 7.37 2.94 -4.54
CA TRP A 175 7.57 1.79 -3.67
C TRP A 175 8.75 1.00 -4.20
N GLU A 176 9.74 0.72 -3.35
CA GLU A 176 10.94 -0.02 -3.71
C GLU A 176 11.01 -1.30 -2.88
N LEU A 177 10.94 -2.43 -3.57
CA LEU A 177 10.94 -3.76 -2.96
C LEU A 177 12.31 -4.40 -3.17
N ASN A 178 12.94 -4.84 -2.08
CA ASN A 178 14.11 -5.69 -2.11
C ASN A 178 13.75 -7.08 -1.61
N THR A 179 13.59 -8.02 -2.54
CA THR A 179 13.22 -9.41 -2.22
C THR A 179 14.38 -10.22 -1.60
N ASN A 180 15.62 -9.74 -1.71
CA ASN A 180 16.77 -10.44 -1.13
C ASN A 180 16.88 -10.16 0.38
N THR A 181 16.61 -8.91 0.79
CA THR A 181 16.65 -8.48 2.20
C THR A 181 15.28 -8.48 2.87
N GLY A 182 14.21 -8.69 2.10
CA GLY A 182 12.85 -8.55 2.60
C GLY A 182 12.54 -7.12 3.04
N SER A 183 13.10 -6.11 2.37
CA SER A 183 12.87 -4.71 2.73
C SER A 183 11.91 -4.01 1.77
N LEU A 184 11.11 -3.12 2.32
CA LEU A 184 10.20 -2.25 1.58
C LEU A 184 10.45 -0.80 2.00
N THR A 185 10.82 0.05 1.04
CA THR A 185 10.93 1.49 1.24
C THR A 185 9.93 2.22 0.35
N THR A 186 9.57 3.44 0.74
CA THR A 186 8.74 4.33 -0.05
C THR A 186 9.28 5.74 -0.02
N TRP A 187 9.07 6.49 -1.09
CA TRP A 187 9.39 7.90 -1.20
C TRP A 187 8.42 8.58 -2.17
N LYS A 188 8.45 9.91 -2.28
CA LYS A 188 7.58 10.69 -3.17
C LYS A 188 8.38 11.43 -4.24
N ARG A 189 7.90 11.39 -5.48
CA ARG A 189 8.31 12.32 -6.55
C ARG A 189 7.30 13.46 -6.60
N VAL A 190 7.75 14.70 -6.49
CA VAL A 190 6.91 15.90 -6.55
C VAL A 190 7.20 16.67 -7.84
N GLU A 191 6.18 17.25 -8.48
CA GLU A 191 6.29 17.80 -9.84
C GLU A 191 7.40 18.85 -10.03
N TYR A 192 7.70 19.63 -9.00
CA TYR A 192 8.67 20.73 -9.07
C TYR A 192 10.08 20.30 -8.67
N CYS A 193 10.27 19.06 -8.20
CA CYS A 193 11.48 18.61 -7.53
C CYS A 193 11.97 17.27 -8.11
N LYS A 194 13.28 17.19 -8.38
CA LYS A 194 13.93 15.97 -8.87
C LYS A 194 14.45 15.07 -7.74
N ASP A 195 14.53 15.58 -6.52
CA ASP A 195 15.02 14.85 -5.35
C ASP A 195 13.91 13.97 -4.77
N ARG A 196 14.32 12.89 -4.10
CA ARG A 196 13.38 12.03 -3.36
C ARG A 196 12.86 12.82 -2.15
N VAL A 197 11.56 12.77 -1.92
CA VAL A 197 10.92 13.46 -0.78
C VAL A 197 10.33 12.42 0.17
N ASP A 198 10.49 12.65 1.48
CA ASP A 198 9.90 11.85 2.56
C ASP A 198 10.17 10.34 2.43
N GLU A 199 11.43 9.97 2.22
CA GLU A 199 11.84 8.56 2.17
C GLU A 199 11.60 7.88 3.53
N LEU A 200 11.07 6.66 3.48
CA LEU A 200 10.61 5.93 4.66
C LEU A 200 10.80 4.42 4.46
N LEU A 201 11.46 3.77 5.42
CA LEU A 201 11.54 2.31 5.54
C LEU A 201 10.27 1.78 6.19
N LEU A 202 9.55 0.91 5.48
CA LEU A 202 8.29 0.34 5.93
C LEU A 202 8.46 -1.07 6.49
N VAL A 203 9.31 -1.86 5.84
CA VAL A 203 9.56 -3.26 6.18
C VAL A 203 11.06 -3.52 6.16
N GLU A 204 11.53 -4.29 7.14
CA GLU A 204 12.90 -4.80 7.22
C GLU A 204 12.84 -6.29 7.60
N GLY A 205 13.59 -7.15 6.90
CA GLY A 205 13.58 -8.60 7.17
C GLY A 205 12.18 -9.24 7.09
N GLY A 206 11.29 -8.71 6.24
CA GLY A 206 9.92 -9.17 6.10
C GLY A 206 8.96 -8.76 7.23
N ALA A 207 9.41 -7.93 8.19
CA ALA A 207 8.59 -7.42 9.29
C ALA A 207 8.32 -5.92 9.15
N VAL A 208 7.10 -5.50 9.47
CA VAL A 208 6.74 -4.07 9.55
C VAL A 208 7.54 -3.42 10.66
N VAL A 209 8.25 -2.34 10.34
CA VAL A 209 9.07 -1.58 11.29
C VAL A 209 8.49 -0.19 11.53
N ASP A 210 8.71 0.34 12.73
CA ASP A 210 8.34 1.69 13.15
C ASP A 210 9.50 2.27 13.94
N ASN A 211 10.53 2.70 13.22
CA ASN A 211 11.82 3.11 13.80
C ASN A 211 11.79 4.51 14.44
N PHE A 212 10.62 5.13 14.56
CA PHE A 212 10.45 6.43 15.21
C PHE A 212 10.18 6.24 16.70
N GLY A 213 11.21 5.80 17.42
CA GLY A 213 11.13 5.40 18.83
C GLY A 213 12.42 5.50 19.67
N GLU A 214 13.50 6.08 19.15
CA GLU A 214 14.65 6.51 19.96
C GLU A 214 15.03 7.95 19.56
N ASP A 215 15.29 8.79 20.56
CA ASP A 215 15.50 10.24 20.48
C ASP A 215 16.35 10.72 19.28
N ASP A 216 15.77 11.58 18.44
CA ASP A 216 16.53 12.61 17.74
C ASP A 216 16.04 13.99 18.20
N GLY A 217 16.66 14.46 19.28
CA GLY A 217 16.67 15.87 19.64
C GLY A 217 17.24 16.71 18.49
N GLY A 218 16.39 17.15 17.57
CA GLY A 218 16.82 17.71 16.30
C GLY A 218 15.90 18.77 15.73
N LYS A 219 15.84 19.92 16.42
CA LYS A 219 15.56 21.27 15.89
C LYS A 219 14.37 21.43 14.93
N ALA A 220 13.29 21.97 15.47
CA ALA A 220 12.35 22.79 14.72
C ALA A 220 13.12 23.88 13.94
N ALA A 221 13.08 23.79 12.60
CA ALA A 221 13.44 24.91 11.75
C ALA A 221 12.40 26.02 11.95
N LYS A 222 12.87 27.18 12.39
CA LYS A 222 12.14 28.44 12.35
C LYS A 222 11.95 28.90 10.91
#